data_AF-A0AB33TXL1-F1
#
_entry.id   AF-A0AB33TXL1-F1
#
_cell.length_a   1.000
_cell.length_b   1.000
_cell.length_c   1.000
_cell.angle_alpha   90.00
_cell.angle_beta   90.00
_cell.angle_gamma   90.00
#
_symmetry.space_group_name_H-M   'P 1'
#
loop_
_entity.id
_entity.type
_entity.pdbx_description
1 polymer ?
#
loop_
_entity_poly.entity_id
_entity_poly.type
_entity_poly.pdbx_seq_one_letter_code
_entity_poly.pdbx_strand_id
1 'polypeptide(L)'
;MTTPKTENPNRYRARDLSCTEFTQHLNFHLGSAFKYIFLHKEDGGRDDLEKALWHLRRQRKAVPKFKKLKRKRYFKLSQKLESCGFDTDTDTDTDTGQALDAILYAAAEYNEDNISWAIACVRTLLDKMPPETEQASHSESPMPPETERGGI
;
A
#
# COMPACT_ATOMS: atom_id res chain seq x y z
N MET A 1 -22.08 -14.99 20.79
CA MET A 1 -20.93 -14.26 21.34
C MET A 1 -20.06 -13.85 20.16
N THR A 2 -20.15 -12.60 19.73
CA THR A 2 -19.41 -12.07 18.58
C THR A 2 -17.98 -11.82 19.03
N THR A 3 -17.01 -12.56 18.50
CA THR A 3 -15.58 -12.29 18.73
C THR A 3 -15.28 -10.85 18.31
N PRO A 4 -14.65 -10.01 19.14
CA PRO A 4 -14.22 -8.70 18.71
C PRO A 4 -13.20 -8.88 17.59
N LYS A 5 -13.52 -8.34 16.41
CA LYS A 5 -12.59 -8.24 15.29
C LYS A 5 -11.38 -7.47 15.80
N THR A 6 -10.22 -8.13 15.88
CA THR A 6 -8.95 -7.54 16.33
C THR A 6 -8.78 -6.16 15.72
N GLU A 7 -8.91 -5.13 16.54
CA GLU A 7 -8.70 -3.75 16.11
C GLU A 7 -7.21 -3.63 15.80
N ASN A 8 -6.89 -3.62 14.51
CA ASN A 8 -5.54 -3.33 14.05
C ASN A 8 -5.18 -1.91 14.52
N PRO A 9 -4.20 -1.73 15.41
CA PRO A 9 -3.86 -0.41 15.97
C PRO A 9 -3.36 0.58 14.89
N ASN A 10 -3.07 0.09 13.69
CA ASN A 10 -2.62 0.86 12.55
C ASN A 10 -3.73 1.57 11.75
N ARG A 11 -5.01 1.44 12.15
CA ARG A 11 -6.15 2.12 11.49
C ARG A 11 -6.12 3.65 11.58
N TYR A 12 -5.26 4.23 12.42
CA TYR A 12 -5.23 5.67 12.68
C TYR A 12 -4.22 6.48 11.84
N ARG A 13 -3.22 5.85 11.19
CA ARG A 13 -2.15 6.59 10.51
C ARG A 13 -2.57 7.32 9.22
N ALA A 14 -3.68 6.90 8.59
CA ALA A 14 -4.15 7.46 7.32
C ALA A 14 -5.27 8.52 7.44
N ARG A 15 -5.92 8.70 8.60
CA ARG A 15 -7.07 9.62 8.72
C ARG A 15 -6.70 11.11 8.69
N ASP A 16 -5.52 11.48 9.19
CA ASP A 16 -5.04 12.86 9.18
C ASP A 16 -4.15 13.17 7.98
N LEU A 17 -3.73 12.14 7.23
CA LEU A 17 -2.85 12.28 6.08
C LEU A 17 -3.63 12.10 4.78
N SER A 18 -3.91 13.21 4.10
CA SER A 18 -4.57 13.14 2.81
C SER A 18 -3.57 12.73 1.72
N CYS A 19 -3.79 11.56 1.12
CA CYS A 19 -3.04 11.09 -0.06
C CYS A 19 -3.00 12.16 -1.19
N THR A 20 -4.02 13.01 -1.27
CA THR A 20 -4.09 14.12 -2.24
C THR A 20 -2.96 15.13 -2.06
N GLU A 21 -2.49 15.35 -0.82
CA GLU A 21 -1.42 16.31 -0.53
C GLU A 21 -0.10 15.93 -1.20
N PHE A 22 0.12 14.64 -1.45
CA PHE A 22 1.27 14.11 -2.19
C PHE A 22 0.98 14.03 -3.68
N THR A 23 -0.12 13.38 -4.05
CA THR A 23 -0.42 13.03 -5.44
C THR A 23 -0.66 14.24 -6.34
N GLN A 24 -1.11 15.38 -5.80
CA GLN A 24 -1.23 16.65 -6.52
C GLN A 24 0.11 17.19 -7.07
N HIS A 25 1.24 16.66 -6.58
CA HIS A 25 2.58 17.05 -7.01
C HIS A 25 3.23 16.04 -7.96
N LEU A 26 2.54 14.95 -8.24
CA LEU A 26 3.01 13.85 -9.07
C LEU A 26 2.28 13.88 -10.41
N ASN A 27 2.89 13.25 -11.41
CA ASN A 27 2.18 13.01 -12.67
C ASN A 27 1.12 11.91 -12.48
N PHE A 28 0.35 11.62 -13.53
CA PHE A 28 -0.70 10.60 -13.48
C PHE A 28 -0.22 9.22 -13.00
N HIS A 29 0.87 8.69 -13.55
CA HIS A 29 1.33 7.35 -13.21
C HIS A 29 1.98 7.28 -11.82
N LEU A 30 2.85 8.23 -11.48
CA LEU A 30 3.47 8.28 -10.15
C LEU A 30 2.43 8.58 -9.06
N GLY A 31 1.49 9.48 -9.32
CA GLY A 31 0.39 9.78 -8.40
C GLY A 31 -0.53 8.58 -8.18
N SER A 32 -0.87 7.84 -9.24
CA SER A 32 -1.67 6.62 -9.11
C SER A 32 -0.91 5.52 -8.37
N ALA A 33 0.37 5.31 -8.67
CA ALA A 33 1.19 4.34 -7.97
C ALA A 33 1.30 4.66 -6.47
N PHE A 34 1.55 5.94 -6.14
CA PHE A 34 1.59 6.41 -4.76
C PHE A 34 0.27 6.13 -4.04
N LYS A 35 -0.86 6.48 -4.67
CA LYS A 35 -2.19 6.25 -4.11
C LYS A 35 -2.43 4.78 -3.78
N TYR A 36 -2.12 3.88 -4.70
CA TYR A 36 -2.35 2.46 -4.47
C TYR A 36 -1.44 1.88 -3.37
N ILE A 37 -0.17 2.28 -3.30
CA ILE A 37 0.70 1.92 -2.17
C ILE A 37 0.17 2.52 -0.86
N PHE A 38 -0.37 3.74 -0.89
CA PHE A 38 -0.92 4.35 0.31
C PHE A 38 -2.14 3.58 0.86
N LEU A 39 -3.01 3.06 -0.01
CA LEU A 39 -4.27 2.40 0.36
C LEU A 39 -4.16 0.89 0.60
N HIS A 40 -3.06 0.25 0.21
CA HIS A 40 -2.95 -1.22 0.22
C HIS A 40 -3.13 -1.88 1.60
N LYS A 41 -2.92 -1.14 2.70
CA LYS A 41 -3.13 -1.67 4.07
C LYS A 41 -4.54 -1.47 4.62
N GLU A 42 -5.40 -0.72 3.93
CA GLU A 42 -6.77 -0.50 4.37
C GLU A 42 -7.68 -1.62 3.87
N ASP A 43 -7.97 -1.63 2.57
CA ASP A 43 -8.87 -2.59 1.93
C ASP A 43 -8.30 -3.19 0.63
N GLY A 44 -7.23 -2.61 0.08
CA GLY A 44 -6.74 -2.93 -1.27
C GLY A 44 -5.75 -4.10 -1.37
N GLY A 45 -5.07 -4.44 -0.28
CA GLY A 45 -4.16 -5.58 -0.18
C GLY A 45 -3.19 -5.72 -1.35
N ARG A 46 -3.06 -6.96 -1.85
CA ARG A 46 -2.19 -7.31 -2.97
C ARG A 46 -2.59 -6.62 -4.27
N ASP A 47 -3.89 -6.54 -4.54
CA ASP A 47 -4.45 -5.96 -5.76
C ASP A 47 -4.04 -4.51 -5.98
N ASP A 48 -3.95 -3.71 -4.93
CA ASP A 48 -3.49 -2.34 -5.04
C ASP A 48 -1.98 -2.25 -5.32
N LEU A 49 -1.17 -3.12 -4.72
CA LEU A 49 0.26 -3.20 -5.04
C LEU A 49 0.49 -3.62 -6.51
N GLU A 50 -0.34 -4.51 -7.05
CA GLU A 50 -0.28 -4.89 -8.46
C GLU A 50 -0.66 -3.72 -9.40
N LYS A 51 -1.68 -2.94 -9.04
CA LYS A 51 -2.02 -1.69 -9.76
C LYS A 51 -0.88 -0.67 -9.68
N ALA A 52 -0.26 -0.50 -8.50
CA ALA A 52 0.88 0.39 -8.34
C ALA A 52 2.04 0.00 -9.27
N LEU A 53 2.36 -1.30 -9.31
CA LEU A 53 3.38 -1.86 -10.18
C LEU A 53 3.06 -1.66 -11.67
N TRP A 54 1.79 -1.79 -12.08
CA TRP A 54 1.35 -1.50 -13.43
C TRP A 54 1.60 -0.04 -13.82
N HIS A 55 1.29 0.92 -12.95
CA HIS A 55 1.53 2.34 -13.20
C HIS A 55 3.03 2.65 -13.28
N LEU A 56 3.86 2.10 -12.40
CA LEU A 56 5.32 2.30 -12.44
C LEU A 56 5.96 1.73 -13.72
N ARG A 57 5.51 0.55 -14.16
CA ARG A 57 5.97 -0.04 -15.44
C ARG A 57 5.61 0.84 -16.64
N ARG A 58 4.42 1.45 -16.63
CA ARG A 58 4.05 2.43 -17.66
C ARG A 58 4.87 3.69 -17.56
N GLN A 59 5.09 4.23 -16.36
CA GLN A 59 5.94 5.40 -16.15
C GLN A 59 7.35 5.18 -16.70
N ARG A 60 7.91 3.98 -16.52
CA ARG A 60 9.24 3.61 -17.03
C ARG A 60 9.28 3.52 -18.55
N LYS A 61 8.22 3.00 -19.18
CA LYS A 61 8.11 2.86 -20.64
C LYS A 61 7.72 4.17 -21.33
N ALA A 62 7.00 5.03 -20.62
CA ALA A 62 6.51 6.28 -21.14
C ALA A 62 7.67 7.29 -21.15
N VAL A 63 7.85 7.96 -22.29
CA VAL A 63 8.84 9.04 -22.48
C VAL A 63 8.27 10.46 -22.24
N PRO A 64 7.17 10.73 -21.48
CA PRO A 64 6.79 12.11 -21.26
C PRO A 64 7.79 12.74 -20.29
N LYS A 65 8.43 13.82 -20.75
CA LYS A 65 9.18 14.73 -19.89
C LYS A 65 8.16 15.51 -19.06
N PHE A 66 7.81 15.00 -17.89
CA PHE A 66 7.03 15.77 -16.92
C PHE A 66 7.94 16.67 -16.10
N LYS A 67 7.34 17.70 -15.48
CA LYS A 67 8.07 18.62 -14.62
C LYS A 67 8.53 17.91 -13.35
N LYS A 68 9.85 17.80 -13.17
CA LYS A 68 10.47 17.26 -11.95
C LYS A 68 9.90 17.92 -10.69
N LEU A 69 9.70 17.11 -9.66
CA LEU A 69 9.41 17.59 -8.32
C LEU A 69 10.62 18.40 -7.82
N LYS A 70 10.40 19.60 -7.31
CA LYS A 70 11.50 20.41 -6.76
C LYS A 70 12.09 19.70 -5.54
N ARG A 71 13.41 19.65 -5.41
CA ARG A 71 14.11 19.03 -4.26
C ARG A 71 13.62 19.52 -2.89
N LYS A 72 13.37 20.82 -2.72
CA LYS A 72 12.78 21.38 -1.49
C LYS A 72 11.38 20.80 -1.19
N ARG A 73 10.61 20.50 -2.23
CA ARG A 73 9.28 19.90 -2.08
C ARG A 73 9.37 18.40 -1.78
N TYR A 74 10.30 17.68 -2.41
CA TYR A 74 10.63 16.30 -2.05
C TYR A 74 10.90 16.18 -0.54
N PHE A 75 11.89 16.91 -0.01
CA PHE A 75 12.22 16.87 1.42
C PHE A 75 11.02 17.17 2.33
N LYS A 76 10.17 18.13 1.96
CA LYS A 76 8.97 18.47 2.73
C LYS A 76 7.95 17.31 2.74
N LEU A 77 7.81 16.59 1.63
CA LEU A 77 6.89 15.47 1.53
C LEU A 77 7.45 14.23 2.23
N SER A 78 8.76 13.95 2.12
CA SER A 78 9.42 12.85 2.84
C SER A 78 9.33 13.00 4.36
N GLN A 79 9.65 14.19 4.90
CA GLN A 79 9.46 14.48 6.32
C GLN A 79 7.99 14.35 6.75
N LYS A 80 7.06 14.65 5.84
CA LYS A 80 5.64 14.48 6.12
C LYS A 80 5.25 12.99 6.20
N LEU A 81 5.79 12.14 5.31
CA LEU A 81 5.62 10.68 5.41
C LEU A 81 6.11 10.16 6.76
N GLU A 82 7.33 10.52 7.15
CA GLU A 82 7.93 10.15 8.44
C GLU A 82 7.03 10.59 9.61
N SER A 83 6.58 11.84 9.61
CA SER A 83 5.69 12.38 10.67
C SER A 83 4.34 11.67 10.78
N CYS A 84 3.91 10.98 9.73
CA CYS A 84 2.68 10.21 9.68
C CYS A 84 2.89 8.71 9.92
N GLY A 85 4.10 8.30 10.33
CA GLY A 85 4.43 6.92 10.68
C GLY A 85 4.86 6.05 9.49
N PHE A 86 5.13 6.63 8.32
CA PHE A 86 5.78 5.96 7.20
C PHE A 86 7.31 6.12 7.25
N ASP A 87 7.87 5.99 8.44
CA ASP A 87 9.30 6.10 8.66
C ASP A 87 10.03 4.93 7.98
N THR A 88 11.14 5.24 7.31
CA THR A 88 12.02 4.25 6.67
C THR A 88 12.93 3.52 7.65
N ASP A 89 12.98 3.98 8.91
CA ASP A 89 13.97 3.53 9.89
C ASP A 89 13.35 2.74 11.06
N THR A 90 12.02 2.52 11.07
CA THR A 90 11.33 1.78 12.15
C THR A 90 10.64 0.50 11.67
N ASP A 91 10.73 -0.57 12.47
CA ASP A 91 10.38 -1.96 12.11
C ASP A 91 8.92 -2.22 11.70
N THR A 92 7.99 -1.29 11.96
CA THR A 92 6.56 -1.61 11.86
C THR A 92 5.97 -1.34 10.48
N ASP A 93 6.53 -0.43 9.66
CA ASP A 93 6.00 -0.08 8.33
C ASP A 93 7.08 0.36 7.30
N THR A 94 8.35 -0.01 7.55
CA THR A 94 9.53 0.40 6.76
C THR A 94 9.32 0.29 5.26
N ASP A 95 8.92 -0.88 4.77
CA ASP A 95 8.80 -1.14 3.33
C ASP A 95 7.76 -0.24 2.65
N THR A 96 6.68 0.09 3.35
CA THR A 96 5.63 0.97 2.81
C THR A 96 6.16 2.39 2.72
N GLY A 97 6.81 2.87 3.77
CA GLY A 97 7.48 4.18 3.76
C GLY A 97 8.53 4.27 2.66
N GLN A 98 9.38 3.24 2.53
CA GLN A 98 10.39 3.14 1.47
C GLN A 98 9.76 3.17 0.07
N ALA A 99 8.68 2.43 -0.16
CA ALA A 99 8.01 2.43 -1.47
C ALA A 99 7.36 3.78 -1.80
N LEU A 100 6.77 4.47 -0.80
CA LEU A 100 6.21 5.81 -0.98
C LEU A 100 7.31 6.86 -1.22
N ASP A 101 8.40 6.84 -0.45
CA ASP A 101 9.52 7.77 -0.65
C ASP A 101 10.23 7.53 -1.98
N ALA A 102 10.39 6.26 -2.41
CA ALA A 102 10.96 5.94 -3.70
C ALA A 102 10.19 6.56 -4.88
N ILE A 103 8.86 6.67 -4.78
CA ILE A 103 8.06 7.40 -5.78
C ILE A 103 8.35 8.90 -5.75
N LEU A 104 8.44 9.49 -4.56
CA LEU A 104 8.75 10.92 -4.42
C LEU A 104 10.16 11.24 -4.95
N TYR A 105 11.13 10.37 -4.67
CA TYR A 105 12.50 10.47 -5.13
C TYR A 105 12.60 10.31 -6.66
N ALA A 106 11.89 9.33 -7.23
CA ALA A 106 11.77 9.16 -8.67
C ALA A 106 11.14 10.39 -9.35
N ALA A 107 10.18 11.06 -8.69
CA ALA A 107 9.61 12.30 -9.20
C ALA A 107 10.60 13.49 -9.15
N ALA A 108 11.53 13.51 -8.19
CA ALA A 108 12.49 14.60 -8.00
C ALA A 108 13.70 14.50 -8.92
N GLU A 109 14.31 13.32 -8.99
CA GLU A 109 15.55 13.11 -9.75
C GLU A 109 15.28 12.59 -11.17
N TYR A 110 14.10 12.01 -11.41
CA TYR A 110 13.57 11.51 -12.69
C TYR A 110 14.63 10.93 -13.63
N ASN A 111 15.12 9.75 -13.25
CA ASN A 111 15.97 8.87 -14.05
C ASN A 111 15.38 7.44 -14.03
N GLU A 112 15.81 6.60 -14.96
CA GLU A 112 15.29 5.22 -15.09
C GLU A 112 15.64 4.34 -13.88
N ASP A 113 16.80 4.60 -13.25
CA ASP A 113 17.28 3.86 -12.08
C ASP A 113 16.32 4.04 -10.89
N ASN A 114 15.85 5.27 -10.65
CA ASN A 114 14.96 5.58 -9.53
C ASN A 114 13.56 5.01 -9.74
N ILE A 115 13.05 4.97 -10.99
CA ILE A 115 11.79 4.28 -11.28
C ILE A 115 11.95 2.78 -11.07
N SER A 116 13.11 2.22 -11.46
CA SER A 116 13.41 0.80 -11.25
C SER A 116 13.56 0.45 -9.77
N TRP A 117 14.11 1.36 -8.97
CA TRP A 117 14.16 1.23 -7.51
C TRP A 117 12.75 1.27 -6.89
N ALA A 118 11.89 2.21 -7.28
CA ALA A 118 10.49 2.23 -6.83
C ALA A 118 9.74 0.94 -7.19
N ILE A 119 9.99 0.36 -8.38
CA ILE A 119 9.45 -0.95 -8.78
C ILE A 119 9.95 -2.06 -7.85
N ALA A 120 11.22 -2.03 -7.44
CA ALA A 120 11.78 -3.02 -6.53
C ALA A 120 11.11 -2.94 -5.14
N CYS A 121 10.93 -1.73 -4.59
CA CYS A 121 10.24 -1.55 -3.30
C CYS A 121 8.81 -2.11 -3.32
N VAL A 122 8.04 -1.87 -4.40
CA VAL A 122 6.68 -2.43 -4.53
C VAL A 122 6.69 -3.96 -4.64
N ARG A 123 7.72 -4.54 -5.28
CA ARG A 123 7.88 -6.00 -5.33
C ARG A 123 8.15 -6.60 -3.96
N THR A 124 9.01 -5.96 -3.16
CA THR A 124 9.25 -6.39 -1.78
C THR A 124 7.95 -6.44 -0.97
N LEU A 125 7.07 -5.42 -1.13
CA LEU A 125 5.74 -5.43 -0.50
C LEU A 125 4.87 -6.59 -1.00
N LEU A 126 4.88 -6.87 -2.31
CA LEU A 126 4.12 -7.99 -2.89
C LEU A 126 4.61 -9.35 -2.40
N ASP A 127 5.92 -9.53 -2.22
CA ASP A 127 6.52 -10.78 -1.76
C ASP A 127 6.17 -11.08 -0.29
N LYS A 128 5.93 -10.01 0.51
CA LYS A 128 5.47 -10.12 1.90
C LYS A 128 3.97 -10.41 2.03
N MET A 129 3.20 -10.31 0.93
CA MET A 129 1.77 -10.61 0.93
C MET A 129 1.51 -11.99 0.30
N PRO A 130 1.04 -13.00 1.07
CA PRO A 130 0.74 -14.32 0.50
C PRO A 130 -0.33 -14.20 -0.59
N PRO A 131 -0.28 -15.02 -1.66
CA PRO A 131 -1.34 -15.07 -2.66
C PRO A 131 -2.67 -15.53 -2.02
N GLU A 132 -3.81 -15.04 -2.54
CA GLU A 132 -5.17 -15.23 -1.99
C GLU A 132 -5.71 -16.69 -1.95
N THR A 133 -4.87 -17.71 -1.84
CA THR A 133 -5.28 -19.13 -1.87
C THR A 133 -5.41 -19.81 -0.50
N GLU A 134 -5.22 -19.11 0.63
CA GLU A 134 -5.34 -19.71 1.97
C GLU A 134 -6.22 -18.89 2.94
N GLN A 135 -7.35 -18.35 2.48
CA GLN A 135 -8.40 -17.81 3.37
C GLN A 135 -9.80 -18.36 3.07
N ALA A 136 -9.87 -19.61 2.62
CA ALA A 136 -11.13 -20.35 2.51
C ALA A 136 -11.00 -21.77 3.07
N SER A 137 -10.76 -21.90 4.37
CA SER A 137 -11.15 -23.12 5.11
C SER A 137 -11.08 -22.83 6.60
N HIS A 138 -12.26 -22.72 7.21
CA HIS A 138 -12.61 -23.09 8.59
C HIS A 138 -13.79 -22.23 9.05
N SER A 139 -14.95 -22.50 8.46
CA SER A 139 -16.25 -22.29 9.11
C SER A 139 -17.25 -23.23 8.45
N GLU A 140 -17.03 -24.53 8.63
CA GLU A 140 -18.14 -25.48 8.60
C GLU A 140 -18.33 -25.96 10.03
N SER A 141 -19.29 -25.35 10.73
CA SER A 141 -19.74 -25.83 12.03
C SER A 141 -20.46 -27.17 11.84
N PRO A 142 -20.24 -28.16 12.72
CA PRO A 142 -20.95 -29.43 12.63
C PRO A 142 -22.43 -29.21 12.97
N MET A 143 -23.31 -29.77 12.14
CA MET A 143 -24.74 -29.83 12.43
C MET A 143 -24.99 -30.50 13.80
N PRO A 144 -25.92 -29.98 14.63
CA PRO A 144 -26.29 -30.66 15.87
C PRO A 144 -27.15 -31.91 15.56
N PRO A 145 -27.08 -32.95 16.41
CA PRO A 145 -27.85 -34.17 16.20
C PRO A 145 -29.34 -33.92 16.49
N GLU A 146 -30.20 -34.43 15.61
CA GLU A 146 -31.65 -34.40 15.79
C GLU A 146 -32.04 -35.18 17.05
N THR A 147 -32.81 -34.52 17.91
CA THR A 147 -33.30 -35.06 19.18
C THR A 147 -34.46 -36.01 18.90
N GLU A 148 -34.36 -37.25 19.38
CA GLU A 148 -35.51 -38.16 19.50
C GLU A 148 -36.64 -37.47 20.27
N ARG A 149 -37.79 -37.31 19.63
CA ARG A 149 -39.07 -37.06 20.30
C ARG A 149 -39.92 -38.32 20.17
N GLY A 150 -39.99 -39.07 21.26
CA GLY A 150 -41.01 -40.08 21.49
C GLY A 150 -42.38 -39.46 21.84
N GLY A 151 -43.42 -40.29 21.69
CA GLY A 151 -44.82 -40.07 22.11
C GLY A 151 -45.67 -39.48 20.98
N ILE A 152 -46.67 -40.17 20.45
CA ILE A 152 -47.75 -40.93 21.11
C ILE A 152 -48.19 -42.16 20.30
#